data_AF-A0A967I6M5-F1
#
_entry.id   AF-A0A967I6M5-F1
#
_cell.length_a   1.000
_cell.length_b   1.000
_cell.length_c   1.000
_cell.angle_alpha   90.00
_cell.angle_beta   90.00
_cell.angle_gamma   90.00
#
_symmetry.space_group_name_H-M   'P 1'
#
loop_
_entity.id
_entity.type
_entity.pdbx_description
1 polymer ?
#
loop_
_entity_poly.entity_id
_entity_poly.type
_entity_poly.pdbx_seq_one_letter_code
_entity_poly.pdbx_strand_id
1 'polypeptide(L)' 'MAKTYIGIDVDNSILRVVALEESGKELKTVALVQREIEESDETAAVVAELLRQWDSTNARLAMTVPAT' A
#
# COMPACT_ATOMS: atom_id res chain seq x y z
N MET A 1 12.48 -10.65 12.55
CA MET A 1 11.66 -10.35 11.35
C MET A 1 11.92 -8.91 10.96
N ALA A 2 12.19 -8.66 9.68
CA ALA A 2 12.20 -7.29 9.15
C ALA A 2 10.79 -6.69 9.31
N LYS A 3 10.69 -5.40 9.63
CA LYS A 3 9.40 -4.73 9.70
C LYS A 3 9.01 -4.25 8.31
N THR A 4 7.78 -4.54 7.91
CA THR A 4 7.22 -4.06 6.65
C THR A 4 6.38 -2.81 6.89
N TYR A 5 6.61 -1.77 6.11
CA TYR A 5 5.83 -0.53 6.10
C TYR A 5 5.16 -0.42 4.74
N ILE A 6 3.86 -0.15 4.73
CA ILE A 6 3.06 -0.03 3.50
C ILE A 6 2.44 1.37 3.49
N GLY A 7 2.77 2.14 2.46
CA GLY A 7 2.13 3.42 2.16
C GLY A 7 1.09 3.25 1.07
N ILE A 8 -0.12 3.74 1.30
CA ILE A 8 -1.24 3.70 0.37
C ILE A 8 -1.66 5.14 0.06
N ASP A 9 -1.80 5.45 -1.21
CA ASP A 9 -2.32 6.71 -1.72
C ASP A 9 -3.43 6.44 -2.74
N VAL A 10 -4.57 7.10 -2.59
CA VAL A 10 -5.68 7.02 -3.53
C VAL A 10 -6.06 8.45 -3.93
N ASP A 11 -5.82 8.79 -5.19
CA ASP A 11 -6.10 10.11 -5.72
C ASP A 11 -6.68 9.99 -7.15
N ASN A 12 -7.81 10.66 -7.40
CA ASN A 12 -8.49 10.68 -8.71
C ASN A 12 -8.61 9.29 -9.36
N SER A 13 -9.10 8.29 -8.61
CA SER A 13 -9.23 6.89 -9.05
C SER A 13 -7.90 6.17 -9.31
N ILE A 14 -6.75 6.74 -8.92
CA ILE A 14 -5.45 6.09 -9.03
C ILE A 14 -5.02 5.60 -7.64
N LEU A 15 -4.87 4.29 -7.50
CA LEU A 15 -4.25 3.64 -6.35
C LEU A 15 -2.74 3.56 -6.55
N ARG A 16 -1.98 4.07 -5.59
CA ARG A 16 -0.53 3.91 -5.49
C ARG A 16 -0.21 3.23 -4.16
N VAL A 17 0.59 2.18 -4.21
CA VAL A 17 1.02 1.45 -3.02
C VAL A 17 2.52 1.22 -3.07
N VAL A 18 3.21 1.54 -1.97
CA VAL A 18 4.63 1.22 -1.78
C VAL A 18 4.79 0.35 -0.55
N ALA A 19 5.55 -0.73 -0.67
CA ALA A 19 5.98 -1.53 0.47
C ALA A 19 7.50 -1.39 0.67
N LEU A 20 7.89 -1.09 1.90
CA LEU A 20 9.27 -0.97 2.35
C LEU A 20 9.55 -2.00 3.43
N GLU A 21 10.72 -2.63 3.38
CA GLU A 21 11.25 -3.42 4.50
C GLU A 21 12.35 -2.63 5.22
N GLU A 22 12.27 -2.63 6.55
CA GLU A 22 13.31 -2.07 7.42
C GLU A 22 14.29 -3.16 7.83
N SER A 23 15.56 -2.97 7.47
CA SER A 23 16.69 -3.79 7.92
C SER A 23 17.70 -2.90 8.62
N GLY A 24 17.78 -3.00 9.94
CA GLY A 24 18.63 -2.11 10.74
C GLY A 24 18.12 -0.66 10.73
N LYS A 25 18.80 0.23 10.00
CA LYS A 25 18.43 1.65 9.84
C LYS A 25 18.08 2.02 8.40
N GLU A 26 18.06 1.04 7.51
CA GLU A 26 17.80 1.25 6.09
C GLU A 26 16.39 0.80 5.72
N LEU A 27 15.75 1.55 4.84
CA LEU A 27 14.49 1.18 4.21
C LEU A 27 14.78 0.75 2.77
N LYS A 28 14.33 -0.45 2.42
CA LYS A 28 14.42 -0.98 1.06
C LYS A 28 13.04 -1.14 0.47
N THR A 29 12.82 -0.61 -0.73
CA THR A 29 11.58 -0.88 -1.48
C THR A 29 11.53 -2.34 -1.90
N VAL A 30 10.44 -3.02 -1.55
CA VAL A 30 10.20 -4.42 -1.91
C VAL A 30 9.02 -4.59 -2.87
N ALA A 31 8.09 -3.64 -2.89
CA ALA A 31 7.04 -3.60 -3.90
C ALA A 31 6.59 -2.16 -4.19
N LEU A 32 6.17 -1.93 -5.43
CA LEU A 32 5.54 -0.70 -5.89
C LEU A 32 4.42 -1.08 -6.85
N VAL A 33 3.21 -0.59 -6.59
CA VAL A 33 2.06 -0.75 -7.47
C VAL A 33 1.45 0.60 -7.74
N GLN A 34 1.10 0.81 -9.00
CA GLN A 34 0.23 1.88 -9.45
C GLN A 34 -0.84 1.25 -10.33
N ARG A 35 -2.11 1.49 -9.99
CA ARG A 35 -3.27 0.94 -10.68
C ARG A 35 -4.39 1.98 -10.73
N GLU A 36 -5.13 1.98 -11.83
CA GLU A 36 -6.41 2.67 -11.92
C GLU A 36 -7.53 1.81 -11.30
N ILE A 37 -8.37 2.43 -10.48
CA ILE A 37 -9.56 1.85 -9.87
C ILE A 37 -10.73 2.18 -10.80
N GLU A 38 -11.37 1.15 -11.34
CA GLU A 38 -12.55 1.35 -12.19
C GLU A 38 -13.72 1.91 -11.38
N GLU A 39 -14.66 2.62 -12.02
CA GLU A 39 -15.83 3.17 -11.32
C GLU A 39 -16.69 2.08 -10.65
N SER A 40 -16.67 0.86 -11.19
CA SER A 40 -17.35 -0.31 -10.62
C SER A 40 -16.58 -1.00 -9.50
N ASP A 41 -15.31 -0.65 -9.27
CA ASP A 41 -14.48 -1.27 -8.24
C ASP A 41 -14.72 -0.62 -6.87
N GLU A 42 -14.90 -1.44 -5.84
CA GLU A 42 -14.79 -0.97 -4.47
C GLU A 42 -13.31 -0.78 -4.10
N THR A 43 -12.87 0.46 -3.89
CA THR A 43 -11.46 0.78 -3.55
C THR A 43 -10.93 -0.07 -2.39
N ALA A 44 -11.74 -0.27 -1.34
CA ALA A 44 -11.36 -1.09 -0.20
C ALA A 44 -11.11 -2.56 -0.58
N ALA A 45 -11.90 -3.12 -1.50
CA ALA A 45 -11.72 -4.48 -1.98
C ALA A 45 -10.43 -4.63 -2.80
N VAL A 46 -10.13 -3.66 -3.68
CA VAL A 46 -8.90 -3.62 -4.47
C VAL A 46 -7.67 -3.56 -3.56
N VAL A 47 -7.68 -2.68 -2.54
CA VAL A 47 -6.60 -2.58 -1.55
C VAL A 47 -6.46 -3.88 -0.76
N ALA A 48 -7.56 -4.47 -0.30
CA ALA A 48 -7.53 -5.72 0.46
C ALA A 48 -7.02 -6.92 -0.35
N GLU A 49 -7.31 -6.98 -1.65
CA GLU A 49 -6.72 -7.98 -2.56
C GLU A 49 -5.20 -7.80 -2.66
N LEU A 50 -4.73 -6.57 -2.87
CA LEU A 50 -3.31 -6.27 -3.00
C LEU A 50 -2.54 -6.59 -1.71
N LEU A 51 -3.08 -6.22 -0.55
CA LEU A 51 -2.46 -6.52 0.75
C LEU A 51 -2.38 -8.02 1.03
N ARG A 52 -3.38 -8.81 0.60
CA ARG A 52 -3.35 -10.28 0.72
C ARG A 52 -2.21 -10.92 -0.09
N GLN A 53 -1.83 -10.34 -1.23
CA GLN A 53 -0.75 -10.86 -2.06
C GLN A 53 0.64 -10.67 -1.43
N TRP A 54 0.79 -9.71 -0.50
CA TRP A 54 2.10 -9.32 0.08
C TRP A 54 2.35 -9.87 1.48
N ASP A 55 1.50 -10.77 1.99
CA ASP A 55 1.52 -11.26 3.38
C ASP A 55 1.68 -10.12 4.40
N SER A 56 0.78 -9.14 4.33
CA SER A 56 0.83 -7.92 5.16
C SER A 56 0.45 -8.13 6.62
N THR A 57 0.43 -9.37 7.13
CA THR A 57 -0.08 -9.75 8.46
C THR A 57 0.61 -8.99 9.59
N ASN A 58 1.89 -8.65 9.42
CA ASN A 58 2.69 -7.88 10.39
C ASN A 58 3.13 -6.50 9.86
N ALA A 59 2.46 -5.98 8.83
CA ALA A 59 2.81 -4.70 8.23
C ALA A 59 2.24 -3.51 9.02
N ARG A 60 2.96 -2.39 8.99
CA ARG A 60 2.48 -1.09 9.45
C ARG A 60 1.97 -0.31 8.26
N LEU A 61 0.71 0.12 8.31
CA LEU A 61 0.04 0.82 7.22
C LEU A 61 -0.06 2.31 7.49
N ALA A 62 0.19 3.11 6.45
CA ALA A 62 -0.11 4.53 6.41
C ALA A 62 -0.91 4.83 5.14
N MET A 63 -1.96 5.63 5.27
CA MET A 63 -2.81 6.04 4.15
C MET A 63 -2.85 7.55 4.07
N THR A 64 -2.75 8.11 2.87
CA THR A 64 -2.97 9.54 2.66
C THR A 64 -4.42 9.89 2.94
N VAL A 65 -4.64 11.01 3.62
CA VAL A 65 -5.97 11.58 3.84
C VAL A 65 -5.95 12.96 3.17
N PRO A 66 -6.90 13.27 2.27
CA PRO A 66 -6.95 14.59 1.65
C PRO A 66 -6.99 15.69 2.71
N ALA A 67 -6.13 16.70 2.57
CA ALA A 67 -6.23 17.90 3.38
C ALA A 67 -7.40 18.74 2.86
N THR A 68 -8.55 18.63 3.51
CA THR A 68 -9.74 19.46 3.27
C THR A 68 -9.59 20.86 3.84
#